data_AF-L9W114-F1
#
_entry.id   AF-L9W114-F1
#
_cell.length_a   1.000
_cell.length_b   1.000
_cell.length_c   1.000
_cell.angle_alpha   90.00
_cell.angle_beta   90.00
_cell.angle_gamma   90.00
#
_symmetry.space_group_name_H-M   'P 1'
#
loop_
_entity.id
_entity.type
_entity.pdbx_description
1 polymer ?
#
loop_
_entity_poly.entity_id
_entity_poly.type
_entity_poly.pdbx_seq_one_letter_code
_entity_poly.pdbx_strand_id
1 'polypeptide(L)'
;MCVLLAGADGGELRGQQLKSRLESQYDDHLEPKAFYGSLSALVDAGFVEKRTVGIHDVYTLTDGGERRLREHYEWVWECLHRDGSAQ
;
A
#
# COMPACT_ATOMS: atom_id res chain seq x y z
N MET A 1 2.61 0.42 -1.45
CA MET A 1 1.26 1.03 -1.51
C MET A 1 0.48 0.85 -0.21
N CYS A 2 0.19 -0.38 0.24
CA CYS A 2 -0.59 -0.61 1.47
C CYS A 2 0.01 0.07 2.72
N VAL A 3 1.34 0.04 2.89
CA VAL A 3 2.03 0.76 3.98
C VAL A 3 1.71 2.27 3.97
N LEU A 4 1.72 2.90 2.79
CA LEU A 4 1.43 4.33 2.65
C LEU A 4 -0.04 4.65 2.95
N LEU A 5 -0.96 3.74 2.62
CA LEU A 5 -2.38 3.87 2.96
C LEU A 5 -2.62 3.70 4.46
N ALA A 6 -1.94 2.73 5.11
CA ALA A 6 -2.01 2.54 6.56
C ALA A 6 -1.46 3.75 7.33
N GLY A 7 -0.45 4.43 6.80
CA GLY A 7 0.14 5.63 7.39
C GLY A 7 -0.51 6.94 6.92
N ALA A 8 -1.65 6.91 6.25
CA ALA A 8 -2.31 8.11 5.76
C ALA A 8 -3.10 8.80 6.87
N ASP A 9 -2.91 10.12 7.02
CA ASP A 9 -3.76 10.93 7.90
C ASP A 9 -5.21 10.87 7.39
N GLY A 10 -6.11 10.35 8.22
CA GLY A 10 -7.51 10.13 7.85
C GLY A 10 -7.81 8.80 7.14
N GLY A 11 -6.80 7.92 6.98
CA GLY A 11 -6.99 6.55 6.47
C GLY A 11 -7.20 6.43 4.96
N GLU A 12 -7.16 7.54 4.21
CA GLU A 12 -7.35 7.55 2.76
C GLU A 12 -6.32 8.43 2.04
N LEU A 13 -5.97 8.06 0.80
CA LEU A 13 -5.12 8.87 -0.08
C LEU A 13 -5.70 8.96 -1.49
N ARG A 14 -5.52 10.11 -2.13
CA ARG A 14 -5.77 10.23 -3.58
C ARG A 14 -4.75 9.40 -4.36
N GLY A 15 -5.17 8.81 -5.49
CA GLY A 15 -4.27 8.01 -6.34
C GLY A 15 -2.96 8.74 -6.72
N GLN A 16 -3.06 10.02 -7.07
CA GLN A 16 -1.88 10.84 -7.39
C GLN A 16 -0.97 11.08 -6.16
N GLN A 17 -1.55 11.32 -4.97
CA GLN A 17 -0.75 11.47 -3.74
C GLN A 17 -0.02 10.18 -3.39
N LEU A 18 -0.70 9.03 -3.54
CA LEU A 18 -0.10 7.72 -3.32
C LEU A 18 1.06 7.47 -4.30
N LYS A 19 0.89 7.81 -5.59
CA LYS A 19 1.94 7.72 -6.61
C LYS A 19 3.15 8.58 -6.24
N SER A 20 2.95 9.86 -5.98
CA SER A 20 4.05 10.79 -5.67
C SER A 20 4.81 10.41 -4.40
N ARG A 21 4.12 9.93 -3.35
CA ARG A 21 4.78 9.41 -2.13
C ARG A 21 5.60 8.16 -2.42
N LEU A 22 5.11 7.28 -3.29
CA LEU A 22 5.82 6.06 -3.67
C LEU A 22 7.06 6.38 -4.52
N GLU A 23 6.94 7.26 -5.50
CA GLU A 23 8.07 7.75 -6.32
C GLU A 23 9.14 8.41 -5.44
N SER A 24 8.74 9.25 -4.48
CA SER A 24 9.68 9.89 -3.54
C SER A 24 10.38 8.92 -2.60
N GLN A 25 9.71 7.83 -2.20
CA GLN A 25 10.28 6.83 -1.29
C GLN A 25 11.35 5.98 -1.98
N TYR A 26 11.17 5.70 -3.27
CA TYR A 26 12.07 4.87 -4.05
C TYR A 26 13.03 5.67 -4.94
N ASP A 27 12.91 7.00 -4.93
CA ASP A 27 13.64 7.92 -5.81
C ASP A 27 13.57 7.49 -7.29
N ASP A 28 12.38 7.06 -7.72
CA ASP A 28 12.16 6.49 -9.06
C ASP A 28 10.81 6.92 -9.64
N HIS A 29 10.71 6.98 -10.97
CA HIS A 29 9.49 7.34 -11.67
C HIS A 29 8.62 6.11 -11.96
N LEU A 30 7.35 6.19 -11.59
CA LEU A 30 6.39 5.13 -11.86
C LEU A 30 5.60 5.44 -13.12
N GLU A 31 5.64 4.51 -14.07
CA GLU A 31 4.80 4.56 -15.26
C GLU A 31 3.30 4.53 -14.83
N PRO A 32 2.48 5.50 -15.27
CA PRO A 32 1.10 5.62 -14.79
C PRO A 32 0.24 4.36 -14.95
N LYS A 33 0.30 3.68 -16.10
CA LYS A 33 -0.51 2.49 -16.36
C LYS A 33 -0.10 1.33 -15.47
N ALA A 34 1.19 1.12 -15.23
CA ALA A 34 1.70 0.11 -14.30
C ALA A 34 1.27 0.40 -12.86
N PHE A 35 1.35 1.67 -12.42
CA PHE A 35 0.90 2.09 -11.10
C PHE A 35 -0.60 1.84 -10.90
N TYR A 36 -1.45 2.34 -11.79
CA TYR A 36 -2.90 2.16 -11.68
C TYR A 36 -3.32 0.70 -11.89
N GLY A 37 -2.60 -0.07 -12.70
CA GLY A 37 -2.80 -1.52 -12.82
C GLY A 37 -2.54 -2.25 -11.52
N SER A 38 -1.45 -1.91 -10.82
CA SER A 38 -1.13 -2.49 -9.51
C SER A 38 -2.15 -2.10 -8.44
N LEU A 39 -2.64 -0.86 -8.48
CA LEU A 39 -3.68 -0.38 -7.56
C LEU A 39 -5.02 -1.06 -7.83
N SER A 40 -5.40 -1.25 -9.10
CA SER A 40 -6.58 -2.03 -9.49
C SER A 40 -6.50 -3.46 -8.97
N ALA A 41 -5.36 -4.13 -9.14
CA ALA A 41 -5.18 -5.50 -8.65
C ALA A 41 -5.37 -5.61 -7.12
N LEU A 42 -4.98 -4.60 -6.34
CA LEU A 42 -5.22 -4.56 -4.90
C LEU A 42 -6.70 -4.35 -4.55
N VAL A 43 -7.42 -3.58 -5.36
CA VAL A 43 -8.88 -3.41 -5.22
C VAL A 43 -9.60 -4.70 -5.57
N ASP A 44 -9.24 -5.32 -6.68
CA ASP A 44 -9.82 -6.59 -7.15
C ASP A 44 -9.56 -7.74 -6.15
N ALA A 45 -8.41 -7.72 -5.47
CA ALA A 45 -8.09 -8.65 -4.39
C ALA A 45 -8.78 -8.35 -3.05
N GLY A 46 -9.51 -7.23 -2.94
CA GLY A 46 -10.24 -6.84 -1.74
C GLY A 46 -9.37 -6.27 -0.61
N PHE A 47 -8.11 -5.92 -0.88
CA PHE A 47 -7.22 -5.31 0.13
C PHE A 47 -7.36 -3.79 0.21
N VAL A 48 -7.80 -3.16 -0.88
CA VAL A 48 -8.00 -1.73 -0.99
C VAL A 48 -9.42 -1.47 -1.46
N GLU A 49 -10.07 -0.45 -0.94
CA GLU A 49 -11.31 0.08 -1.49
C GLU A 49 -11.01 1.36 -2.26
N LYS A 50 -11.73 1.55 -3.38
CA LYS A 50 -11.69 2.78 -4.18
C LYS A 50 -13.02 3.51 -4.05
N ARG A 51 -12.98 4.78 -3.70
CA ARG A 51 -14.14 5.68 -3.71
C ARG A 51 -13.85 6.92 -4.53
N THR A 52 -14.88 7.49 -5.16
CA THR A 52 -14.75 8.74 -5.90
C THR A 52 -15.32 9.89 -5.08
N VAL A 53 -14.47 10.86 -4.74
CA VAL A 53 -14.80 12.06 -3.98
C VAL A 53 -14.63 13.28 -4.90
N GLY A 54 -15.76 13.78 -5.41
CA GLY A 54 -15.78 14.83 -6.43
C GLY A 54 -15.16 14.31 -7.73
N ILE A 55 -14.02 14.90 -8.13
CA ILE A 55 -13.28 14.52 -9.34
C ILE A 55 -12.07 13.60 -9.05
N HIS A 56 -11.88 13.21 -7.79
CA HIS A 56 -10.70 12.46 -7.36
C HIS A 56 -11.08 11.06 -6.89
N ASP A 57 -10.29 10.09 -7.30
CA ASP A 57 -10.33 8.77 -6.71
C ASP A 57 -9.46 8.74 -5.45
N VAL A 58 -10.08 8.33 -4.34
CA VAL A 58 -9.43 8.06 -3.05
C VAL A 58 -9.41 6.56 -2.79
N TYR A 59 -8.36 6.12 -2.11
CA TYR A 59 -8.11 4.73 -1.80
C TYR A 59 -7.91 4.57 -0.29
N THR A 60 -8.49 3.52 0.27
CA THR A 60 -8.40 3.15 1.69
C THR A 60 -8.03 1.68 1.80
N LEU A 61 -7.36 1.27 2.89
CA LEU A 61 -7.29 -0.15 3.19
C LEU A 61 -8.65 -0.66 3.66
N THR A 62 -8.98 -1.88 3.27
CA THR A 62 -10.06 -2.63 3.93
C THR A 62 -9.53 -3.22 5.24
N ASP A 63 -10.43 -3.62 6.15
CA ASP A 63 -10.03 -4.35 7.37
C ASP A 63 -9.20 -5.60 7.05
N GLY A 64 -9.57 -6.31 5.96
CA GLY A 64 -8.84 -7.47 5.47
C GLY A 64 -7.45 -7.10 4.95
N GLY A 65 -7.33 -5.99 4.23
CA GLY A 65 -6.07 -5.44 3.75
C GLY A 65 -5.16 -4.98 4.88
N GLU A 66 -5.70 -4.34 5.91
CA GLU A 66 -4.95 -3.92 7.09
C GLU A 66 -4.41 -5.13 7.87
N ARG A 67 -5.26 -6.14 8.12
CA ARG A 67 -4.82 -7.38 8.78
C ARG A 67 -3.71 -8.07 7.99
N ARG A 68 -3.89 -8.25 6.67
CA ARG A 68 -2.87 -8.86 5.80
C ARG A 68 -1.57 -8.06 5.77
N LEU A 69 -1.65 -6.73 5.81
CA LEU A 69 -0.47 -5.88 5.87
C LEU A 69 0.31 -6.10 7.17
N ARG A 70 -0.39 -6.19 8.30
CA ARG A 70 0.23 -6.44 9.62
C ARG A 70 0.88 -7.83 9.68
N GLU A 71 0.18 -8.86 9.21
CA GLU A 71 0.73 -10.22 9.07
C GLU A 71 1.99 -10.23 8.18
N HIS A 72 1.95 -9.52 7.05
CA HIS A 72 3.10 -9.41 6.16
C HIS A 72 4.27 -8.68 6.81
N TYR A 73 4.02 -7.59 7.55
CA TYR A 73 5.05 -6.86 8.28
C TYR A 73 5.70 -7.73 9.35
N GLU A 74 4.91 -8.48 10.13
CA GLU A 74 5.42 -9.41 11.13
C GLU A 74 6.33 -10.46 10.49
N TRP A 75 5.92 -11.06 9.37
CA TRP A 75 6.75 -12.00 8.63
C TRP A 75 8.07 -11.38 8.15
N VAL A 76 8.04 -10.16 7.58
CA VAL A 76 9.25 -9.44 7.16
C VAL A 76 10.16 -9.17 8.36
N TRP A 77 9.59 -8.70 9.47
CA TRP A 77 10.33 -8.41 10.69
C TRP A 77 11.01 -9.67 11.23
N GLU A 78 10.29 -10.78 11.31
CA GLU A 78 10.86 -12.06 11.71
C GLU A 78 12.00 -12.48 10.78
N CYS A 79 11.82 -12.42 9.46
CA CYS A 79 12.86 -12.79 8.51
C CYS A 79 14.15 -11.97 8.69
N LEU A 80 14.02 -10.68 9.00
CA LEU A 80 15.17 -9.79 9.19
C LEU A 80 15.86 -9.97 10.56
N HIS A 81 15.16 -10.49 11.57
CA HIS A 81 15.68 -10.65 12.94
C HIS A 81 15.97 -12.12 13.31
N ARG A 82 15.69 -13.07 12.41
CA ARG A 82 15.96 -14.51 12.57
C ARG A 82 17.43 -14.88 12.27
N ASP A 83 18.31 -13.89 12.09
CA ASP A 83 19.77 -14.09 12.06
C ASP A 83 20.36 -14.07 13.48
N GLY A 84 20.22 -15.20 14.19
CA GLY A 84 20.79 -15.36 15.53
C GLY A 84 20.73 -16.76 16.15
N SER A 85 20.29 -17.78 15.41
CA SER A 85 20.31 -19.17 15.91
C SER A 85 20.49 -20.16 14.75
N ALA A 86 21.65 -20.07 14.09
CA ALA A 86 22.26 -21.26 13.54
C ALA A 86 22.94 -21.99 14.70
N GLN A 87 22.39 -23.15 15.06
CA GLN A 87 22.90 -24.08 16.06
C GLN A 87 23.90 -25.03 15.39
#